data_AF-L5N184-F1
#
_entry.id   AF-L5N184-F1
#
_cell.length_a   1.000
_cell.length_b   1.000
_cell.length_c   1.000
_cell.angle_alpha   90.00
_cell.angle_beta   90.00
_cell.angle_gamma   90.00
#
_symmetry.space_group_name_H-M   'P 1'
#
loop_
_entity.id
_entity.type
_entity.pdbx_description
1 polymer ?
#
loop_
_entity_poly.entity_id
_entity_poly.type
_entity_poly.pdbx_seq_one_letter_code
_entity_poly.pdbx_strand_id
1 'polypeptide(L)'
;RDELPHEAGLREVREETGLDPELVDDTPSVPAPAGRALPQPRQQMLYDINVHGDGSVGHQHIDHVFYARVDARDIDPAPGEADPEVWAWYDESDLRESDIDPDTVQFALEAIEVVRADERER
;
A
#
# COMPACT_ATOMS: atom_id res chain seq x y z
N ARG A 1 12.57 -14.09 -7.86
CA ARG A 1 13.09 -13.76 -6.51
C ARG A 1 12.13 -14.38 -5.51
N ASP A 2 12.64 -14.86 -4.38
CA ASP A 2 11.86 -15.55 -3.34
C ASP A 2 11.31 -14.54 -2.33
N GLU A 3 10.44 -13.64 -2.78
CA GLU A 3 9.79 -12.62 -1.93
C GLU A 3 8.29 -12.57 -2.27
N LEU A 4 7.44 -12.60 -1.24
CA LEU A 4 5.99 -12.54 -1.43
C LEU A 4 5.51 -11.08 -1.53
N PRO A 5 4.41 -10.81 -2.26
CA PRO A 5 3.96 -9.43 -2.49
C PRO A 5 3.74 -8.59 -1.22
N HIS A 6 3.08 -9.16 -0.21
CA HIS A 6 2.85 -8.46 1.07
C HIS A 6 4.15 -8.25 1.86
N GLU A 7 5.13 -9.17 1.75
CA GLU A 7 6.43 -9.02 2.39
C GLU A 7 7.24 -7.91 1.72
N ALA A 8 7.18 -7.82 0.39
CA ALA A 8 7.78 -6.72 -0.37
C ALA A 8 7.19 -5.36 0.02
N GLY A 9 5.85 -5.24 0.07
CA GLY A 9 5.20 -3.99 0.48
C GLY A 9 5.58 -3.55 1.90
N LEU A 10 5.67 -4.49 2.86
CA LEU A 10 6.13 -4.18 4.22
C LEU A 10 7.61 -3.78 4.27
N ARG A 11 8.47 -4.37 3.43
CA ARG A 11 9.87 -3.96 3.31
C ARG A 11 9.98 -2.56 2.70
N GLU A 12 9.26 -2.29 1.62
CA GLU A 12 9.30 -1.00 0.92
C GLU A 12 8.84 0.14 1.82
N VAL A 13 7.75 -0.01 2.57
CA VAL A 13 7.36 1.01 3.56
C VAL A 13 8.47 1.26 4.58
N ARG A 14 9.17 0.23 5.07
CA ARG A 14 10.31 0.42 5.99
C ARG A 14 11.46 1.16 5.34
N GLU A 15 11.81 0.82 4.11
CA GLU A 15 12.93 1.44 3.39
C GLU A 15 12.58 2.88 3.01
N GLU A 16 11.41 3.12 2.43
CA GLU A 16 10.99 4.40 1.87
C GLU A 16 10.53 5.42 2.92
N THR A 17 10.06 4.98 4.10
CA THR A 17 9.52 5.88 5.12
C THR A 17 10.21 5.78 6.48
N GLY A 18 10.98 4.72 6.73
CA GLY A 18 11.55 4.41 8.06
C GLY A 18 10.54 3.84 9.07
N LEU A 19 9.27 3.70 8.70
CA LEU A 19 8.21 3.21 9.59
C LEU A 19 8.14 1.69 9.60
N ASP A 20 7.72 1.08 10.72
CA ASP A 20 7.48 -0.36 10.81
C ASP A 20 5.98 -0.68 10.68
N PRO A 21 5.52 -1.11 9.49
CA PRO A 21 4.10 -1.38 9.25
C PRO A 21 3.66 -2.74 9.79
N GLU A 22 2.45 -2.77 10.34
CA GLU A 22 1.68 -3.99 10.57
C GLU A 22 0.59 -4.12 9.51
N LEU A 23 0.61 -5.22 8.76
CA LEU A 23 -0.42 -5.51 7.75
C LEU A 23 -1.79 -5.75 8.41
N VAL A 24 -2.82 -5.08 7.91
CA VAL A 24 -4.21 -5.34 8.32
C VAL A 24 -4.84 -6.37 7.39
N ASP A 25 -4.64 -7.64 7.74
CA ASP A 25 -5.07 -8.81 6.97
C ASP A 25 -6.37 -9.41 7.54
N ASP A 26 -7.41 -9.46 6.71
CA ASP A 26 -8.67 -10.14 6.98
C ASP A 26 -8.83 -11.43 6.17
N THR A 27 -7.75 -11.92 5.55
CA THR A 27 -7.78 -13.11 4.70
C THR A 27 -8.22 -14.34 5.50
N PRO A 28 -9.30 -15.04 5.05
CA PRO A 28 -9.74 -16.25 5.72
C PRO A 28 -8.64 -17.32 5.72
N SER A 29 -8.38 -17.92 6.89
CA SER A 29 -7.48 -19.06 6.98
C SER A 29 -8.01 -20.23 6.16
N VAL A 30 -7.14 -20.86 5.37
CA VAL A 30 -7.48 -22.08 4.62
C VAL A 30 -6.65 -23.24 5.15
N PRO A 31 -7.26 -24.36 5.59
CA PRO A 31 -6.52 -25.56 5.93
C PRO A 31 -5.77 -26.09 4.71
N ALA A 32 -4.45 -25.91 4.69
CA ALA A 32 -3.58 -26.31 3.60
C ALA A 32 -2.50 -27.27 4.15
N PRO A 33 -2.68 -28.61 4.02
CA PRO A 33 -1.76 -29.60 4.62
C PRO A 33 -0.30 -29.49 4.20
N ALA A 34 -0.03 -28.87 3.05
CA ALA A 34 1.31 -28.62 2.51
C ALA A 34 1.49 -27.16 2.07
N GLY A 35 0.79 -26.22 2.73
CA GLY A 35 0.86 -24.81 2.35
C GLY A 35 0.32 -23.87 3.43
N ARG A 36 0.15 -22.61 3.07
CA ARG A 36 -0.50 -21.59 3.89
C ARG A 36 -1.30 -20.66 2.99
N ALA A 37 -2.41 -20.11 3.51
CA ALA A 37 -3.02 -18.94 2.89
C ALA A 37 -2.03 -17.76 2.97
N LEU A 38 -1.99 -16.95 1.92
CA LEU A 38 -1.26 -15.69 1.90
C LEU A 38 -2.26 -14.55 2.00
N PRO A 39 -1.89 -13.40 2.58
CA PRO A 39 -2.71 -12.21 2.57
C PRO A 39 -3.16 -11.88 1.15
N GLN A 40 -4.47 -11.69 0.97
CA GLN A 40 -5.04 -11.21 -0.27
C GLN A 40 -4.83 -9.71 -0.39
N PRO A 41 -4.48 -9.20 -1.57
CA PRO A 41 -4.50 -7.76 -1.78
C PRO A 41 -5.93 -7.24 -1.62
N ARG A 42 -6.06 -6.02 -1.13
CA ARG A 42 -7.33 -5.28 -1.09
C ARG A 42 -7.76 -4.93 -2.51
N GLN A 43 -6.79 -4.57 -3.35
CA GLN A 43 -6.99 -4.25 -4.76
C GLN A 43 -5.89 -4.88 -5.62
N GLN A 44 -6.25 -5.38 -6.79
CA GLN A 44 -5.29 -5.85 -7.80
C GLN A 44 -5.48 -5.05 -9.08
N MET A 45 -4.48 -4.25 -9.44
CA MET A 45 -4.56 -3.25 -10.50
C MET A 45 -3.61 -3.57 -11.65
N LEU A 46 -3.95 -3.10 -12.85
CA LEU A 46 -3.06 -3.10 -14.01
C LEU A 46 -2.83 -1.64 -14.42
N TYR A 47 -1.60 -1.17 -14.29
CA TYR A 47 -1.22 0.20 -14.65
C TYR A 47 -0.38 0.22 -15.92
N ASP A 48 -0.74 1.12 -16.84
CA ASP A 48 0.05 1.43 -18.02
C ASP A 48 1.11 2.48 -17.67
N ILE A 49 2.38 2.10 -17.81
CA ILE A 49 3.53 2.94 -17.43
C ILE A 49 4.23 3.45 -18.68
N ASN A 50 4.63 4.73 -18.63
CA ASN A 50 5.25 5.45 -19.73
C ASN A 50 4.37 5.46 -21.00
N VAL A 51 3.13 5.94 -20.85
CA VAL A 51 2.23 6.14 -22.00
C VAL A 51 2.74 7.30 -22.86
N HIS A 52 2.99 7.02 -24.13
CA HIS A 52 3.51 8.00 -25.08
C HIS A 52 2.39 8.78 -25.79
N GLY A 53 2.73 9.90 -26.42
CA GLY A 53 1.75 10.79 -27.06
C GLY A 53 0.96 10.17 -28.23
N ASP A 54 1.40 9.02 -28.76
CA ASP A 54 0.68 8.22 -29.77
C ASP A 54 -0.23 7.15 -29.15
N GLY A 55 -0.32 7.10 -27.81
CA GLY A 55 -1.11 6.13 -27.05
C GLY A 55 -0.42 4.79 -26.83
N SER A 56 0.83 4.61 -27.27
CA SER A 56 1.58 3.38 -26.98
C SER A 56 2.01 3.32 -25.50
N VAL A 57 1.94 2.12 -24.92
CA VAL A 57 2.32 1.85 -23.52
C VAL A 57 3.73 1.26 -23.50
N GLY A 58 4.63 1.88 -22.72
CA GLY A 58 6.00 1.40 -22.59
C GLY A 58 6.08 0.03 -21.90
N HIS A 59 5.41 -0.13 -20.77
CA HIS A 59 5.24 -1.40 -20.07
C HIS A 59 4.06 -1.32 -19.09
N GLN A 60 3.69 -2.46 -18.49
CA GLN A 60 2.60 -2.53 -17.53
C GLN A 60 3.07 -3.09 -16.19
N HIS A 61 2.47 -2.59 -15.11
CA HIS A 61 2.64 -3.13 -13.77
C HIS A 61 1.34 -3.81 -13.30
N ILE A 62 1.47 -4.98 -12.67
CA ILE A 62 0.38 -5.59 -11.91
C ILE A 62 0.65 -5.30 -10.44
N ASP A 63 -0.19 -4.47 -9.84
CA ASP A 63 0.01 -3.99 -8.47
C ASP A 63 -0.92 -4.73 -7.52
N HIS A 64 -0.36 -5.16 -6.39
CA HIS A 64 -1.08 -5.76 -5.27
C HIS A 64 -1.13 -4.72 -4.15
N VAL A 65 -2.27 -4.07 -3.95
CA VAL A 65 -2.44 -3.04 -2.93
C VAL A 65 -2.84 -3.69 -1.61
N PHE A 66 -2.10 -3.40 -0.56
CA PHE A 66 -2.35 -3.86 0.80
C PHE A 66 -2.55 -2.67 1.73
N TYR A 67 -3.34 -2.83 2.79
CA TYR A 67 -3.50 -1.80 3.83
C TYR A 67 -2.77 -2.22 5.10
N ALA A 68 -2.06 -1.27 5.69
CA ALA A 68 -1.28 -1.46 6.88
C ALA A 68 -1.46 -0.27 7.83
N ARG A 69 -1.05 -0.47 9.08
CA ARG A 69 -1.02 0.56 10.12
C ARG A 69 0.40 0.72 10.67
N VAL A 70 0.70 1.89 11.20
CA VAL A 70 1.98 2.26 11.81
C VAL A 70 1.71 3.02 13.11
N ASP A 71 2.60 2.91 14.07
CA ASP A 71 2.45 3.54 15.39
C ASP A 71 3.17 4.90 15.51
N ALA A 72 3.75 5.41 14.41
CA ALA A 72 4.49 6.67 14.35
C ALA A 72 4.21 7.44 13.05
N ARG A 73 4.56 8.72 13.04
CA ARG A 73 4.40 9.62 11.86
C ARG A 73 5.71 10.25 11.38
N ASP A 74 6.79 10.10 12.14
CA ASP A 74 8.11 10.63 11.79
C ASP A 74 8.68 9.82 10.63
N ILE A 75 8.97 10.48 9.51
CA ILE A 75 9.48 9.88 8.27
C ILE A 75 11.00 9.98 8.26
N ASP A 76 11.69 8.84 8.18
CA ASP A 76 13.16 8.73 8.13
C ASP A 76 13.59 7.66 7.10
N PRO A 77 13.56 7.99 5.80
CA PRO A 77 13.84 7.06 4.71
C PRO A 77 15.29 6.57 4.69
N ALA A 78 15.49 5.36 4.18
CA ALA A 78 16.81 4.77 4.00
C ALA A 78 17.64 5.54 2.95
N PRO A 79 18.99 5.43 2.98
CA PRO A 79 19.84 6.10 2.00
C PRO A 79 19.53 5.68 0.55
N GLY A 80 19.18 6.65 -0.29
CA GLY A 80 18.83 6.42 -1.70
C GLY A 80 17.33 6.53 -1.99
N GLU A 81 16.50 6.56 -0.94
CA GLU A 81 15.06 6.78 -1.06
C GLU A 81 14.71 8.27 -1.13
N ALA A 82 13.42 8.55 -1.40
CA ALA A 82 12.92 9.91 -1.51
C ALA A 82 13.08 10.70 -0.20
N ASP A 83 13.27 12.03 -0.32
CA ASP A 83 13.45 12.91 0.83
C ASP A 83 12.20 12.94 1.74
N PRO A 84 12.33 12.97 3.09
CA PRO A 84 11.18 13.08 3.99
C PRO A 84 10.17 14.18 3.61
N GLU A 85 10.62 15.29 3.02
CA GLU A 85 9.76 16.43 2.65
C GLU A 85 8.75 16.13 1.54
N VAL A 86 8.92 15.04 0.79
CA VAL A 86 7.94 14.66 -0.26
C VAL A 86 6.75 13.85 0.29
N TRP A 87 6.85 13.37 1.53
CA TRP A 87 5.81 12.58 2.16
C TRP A 87 4.83 13.46 2.92
N ALA A 88 3.53 13.16 2.76
CA ALA A 88 2.46 13.86 3.45
C ALA A 88 1.47 12.88 4.06
N TRP A 89 1.02 13.19 5.26
CA TRP A 89 -0.09 12.50 5.90
C TRP A 89 -1.40 13.20 5.57
N TYR A 90 -2.40 12.43 5.17
CA TYR A 90 -3.73 12.94 4.88
C TYR A 90 -4.75 12.35 5.83
N ASP A 91 -5.72 13.15 6.25
CA ASP A 91 -6.98 12.64 6.77
C ASP A 91 -8.03 12.50 5.64
N GLU A 92 -9.23 12.00 5.98
CA GLU A 92 -10.27 11.78 4.98
C GLU A 92 -10.81 13.06 4.33
N SER A 93 -10.74 14.19 5.04
CA SER A 93 -11.18 15.49 4.49
C SER A 93 -10.12 15.97 3.52
N ASP A 94 -8.84 15.94 3.93
CA ASP A 94 -7.72 16.33 3.09
C ASP A 94 -7.66 15.49 1.80
N LEU A 95 -7.91 14.17 1.88
CA LEU A 95 -7.96 13.29 0.71
C LEU A 95 -9.05 13.70 -0.29
N ARG A 96 -10.26 14.02 0.20
CA ARG A 96 -11.41 14.38 -0.64
C ARG A 96 -11.24 15.74 -1.32
N GLU A 97 -10.39 16.61 -0.76
CA GLU A 97 -10.09 17.94 -1.29
C GLU A 97 -8.76 17.98 -2.07
N SER A 98 -8.02 16.87 -2.11
CA SER A 98 -6.70 16.78 -2.77
C SER A 98 -6.79 16.67 -4.29
N ASP A 99 -5.67 16.99 -4.96
CA ASP A 99 -5.46 16.77 -6.39
C ASP A 99 -4.82 15.39 -6.68
N ILE A 100 -4.85 14.45 -5.72
CA ILE A 100 -4.34 13.09 -5.88
C ILE A 100 -5.24 12.31 -6.86
N ASP A 101 -4.65 11.37 -7.59
CA ASP A 101 -5.39 10.53 -8.53
C ASP A 101 -6.61 9.84 -7.87
N PRO A 102 -7.78 9.80 -8.54
CA PRO A 102 -9.02 9.36 -7.92
C PRO A 102 -9.01 7.93 -7.35
N ASP A 103 -8.27 7.01 -7.97
CA ASP A 103 -8.11 5.64 -7.48
C ASP A 103 -7.31 5.60 -6.19
N THR A 104 -6.23 6.37 -6.11
CA THR A 104 -5.40 6.51 -4.91
C THR A 104 -6.20 7.13 -3.76
N VAL A 105 -7.02 8.15 -4.04
CA VAL A 105 -7.96 8.73 -3.05
C VAL A 105 -8.95 7.67 -2.56
N GLN A 106 -9.54 6.89 -3.47
CA GLN A 106 -10.46 5.81 -3.10
C GLN A 106 -9.78 4.79 -2.18
N PHE A 107 -8.60 4.28 -2.56
CA PHE A 107 -7.88 3.26 -1.79
C PHE A 107 -7.42 3.78 -0.43
N ALA A 108 -7.01 5.04 -0.33
CA ALA A 108 -6.61 5.65 0.94
C ALA A 108 -7.82 5.80 1.90
N LEU A 109 -8.99 6.19 1.39
CA LEU A 109 -10.21 6.25 2.20
C LEU A 109 -10.64 4.84 2.69
N GLU A 110 -10.57 3.83 1.81
CA GLU A 110 -10.81 2.43 2.17
C GLU A 110 -9.83 1.97 3.26
N ALA A 111 -8.54 2.30 3.14
CA ALA A 111 -7.52 1.98 4.13
C ALA A 111 -7.83 2.56 5.52
N ILE A 112 -8.22 3.84 5.57
CA ILE A 112 -8.61 4.51 6.83
C ILE A 112 -9.80 3.79 7.48
N GLU A 113 -10.82 3.41 6.69
CA GLU A 113 -11.99 2.69 7.21
C GLU A 113 -11.60 1.31 7.76
N VAL A 114 -10.84 0.54 6.99
CA VAL A 114 -10.37 -0.81 7.34
C VAL A 114 -9.53 -0.80 8.62
N VAL A 115 -8.52 0.08 8.70
CA VAL A 115 -7.63 0.16 9.87
C VAL A 115 -8.43 0.56 11.12
N ARG A 116 -9.33 1.56 11.00
CA ARG A 116 -10.20 1.96 12.12
C ARG A 116 -11.13 0.83 12.57
N ALA A 117 -11.56 -0.04 11.67
CA ALA A 117 -12.37 -1.20 12.03
C ALA A 117 -11.57 -2.25 12.80
N ASP A 118 -10.37 -2.60 12.31
CA ASP A 118 -9.44 -3.51 12.99
C ASP A 118 -9.11 -3.03 14.42
N GLU A 119 -8.81 -1.73 14.58
CA GLU A 119 -8.52 -1.13 15.89
C GLU A 119 -9.68 -1.22 16.89
N ARG A 120 -10.94 -1.23 16.43
CA ARG A 120 -12.12 -1.38 17.31
C ARG A 120 -12.36 -2.81 17.76
N GLU A 121 -11.83 -3.79 17.03
CA GLU A 121 -12.02 -5.22 17.31
C GLU A 121 -10.92 -5.81 18.21
N ARG A 122 -9.83 -5.07 18.44
CA ARG A 122 -8.72 -5.45 19.32
C ARG A 122 -8.98 -5.21 20.82
#